data_AF-A0A2Z2HQV5-F1
#
_entry.id   AF-A0A2Z2HQV5-F1
#
_cell.length_a   1.000
_cell.length_b   1.000
_cell.length_c   1.000
_cell.angle_alpha   90.00
_cell.angle_beta   90.00
_cell.angle_gamma   90.00
#
_symmetry.space_group_name_H-M   'P 1'
#
loop_
_entity.id
_entity.type
_entity.pdbx_description
1 polymer ?
#
loop_
_entity_poly.entity_id
_entity_poly.type
_entity_poly.pdbx_seq_one_letter_code
_entity_poly.pdbx_strand_id
1 'polypeptide(L)'
;MDLDALPSLRTLEVALAIVVPLSAVGLFGEPAFLADAPSVFAALWFGAGLVAPVLLATVVVLRALAHVVRLVAPVVGHDQLRRPGDVSPLRILVSLAFGALAAYVLWWSLGTVYAVYFASVGGVLMGHLVAAVFGSVLALLVLLRVALGRLFPDGPAARLRRPTLE
;
A
#
# COMPACT_ATOMS: atom_id res chain seq x y z
N MET A 1 -7.04 15.43 -9.45
CA MET A 1 -7.31 14.10 -10.04
C MET A 1 -7.75 13.16 -8.93
N ASP A 2 -8.92 12.52 -9.07
CA ASP A 2 -9.46 11.61 -8.05
C ASP A 2 -9.07 10.16 -8.34
N LEU A 3 -7.96 9.72 -7.76
CA LEU A 3 -7.49 8.34 -7.90
C LEU A 3 -8.44 7.31 -7.27
N ASP A 4 -9.35 7.74 -6.38
CA ASP A 4 -10.33 6.88 -5.71
C ASP A 4 -11.57 6.63 -6.58
N ALA A 5 -11.82 7.49 -7.58
CA ALA A 5 -12.94 7.35 -8.52
C ALA A 5 -12.68 6.34 -9.64
N LEU A 6 -11.44 5.87 -9.81
CA LEU A 6 -11.08 4.87 -10.80
C LEU A 6 -11.30 3.46 -10.23
N PRO A 7 -12.36 2.73 -10.64
CA PRO A 7 -12.67 1.41 -10.09
C PRO A 7 -11.53 0.41 -10.33
N SER A 8 -10.80 0.56 -11.46
CA SER A 8 -9.64 -0.26 -11.79
C SER A 8 -8.50 -0.11 -10.79
N LEU A 9 -8.19 1.11 -10.32
CA LEU A 9 -7.13 1.34 -9.34
C LEU A 9 -7.49 0.79 -7.96
N ARG A 10 -8.77 0.89 -7.57
CA ARG A 10 -9.22 0.33 -6.30
C ARG A 10 -9.16 -1.19 -6.30
N THR A 11 -9.60 -1.83 -7.38
CA THR A 11 -9.49 -3.30 -7.54
C THR A 11 -8.03 -3.74 -7.57
N LEU A 12 -7.18 -3.01 -8.29
CA LEU A 12 -5.74 -3.27 -8.33
C LEU A 12 -5.08 -3.13 -6.94
N GLU A 13 -5.38 -2.06 -6.21
CA GLU A 13 -4.84 -1.86 -4.85
C GLU A 13 -5.24 -3.00 -3.91
N VAL A 14 -6.50 -3.44 -3.95
CA VAL A 14 -6.98 -4.58 -3.13
C VAL A 14 -6.32 -5.88 -3.56
N ALA A 15 -6.22 -6.14 -4.87
CA ALA A 15 -5.54 -7.33 -5.39
C ALA A 15 -4.08 -7.36 -4.94
N LEU A 16 -3.36 -6.24 -5.08
CA LEU A 16 -1.98 -6.11 -4.61
C LEU A 16 -1.87 -6.28 -3.09
N ALA A 17 -2.81 -5.72 -2.31
CA ALA A 17 -2.84 -5.88 -0.87
C ALA A 17 -3.13 -7.33 -0.41
N ILE A 18 -3.65 -8.19 -1.29
CA ILE A 18 -3.78 -9.64 -1.04
C ILE A 18 -2.51 -10.37 -1.50
N VAL A 19 -2.00 -10.04 -2.68
CA VAL A 19 -0.84 -10.71 -3.28
C VAL A 19 0.43 -10.52 -2.45
N VAL A 20 0.68 -9.31 -1.93
CA VAL A 20 1.88 -9.00 -1.14
C VAL A 20 2.06 -9.88 0.10
N PRO A 21 1.07 -10.04 0.99
CA PRO A 21 1.22 -10.93 2.14
C PRO A 21 1.29 -12.41 1.72
N LEU A 22 0.57 -12.83 0.66
CA LEU A 22 0.65 -14.21 0.16
C LEU A 22 2.05 -14.55 -0.37
N SER A 23 2.66 -13.64 -1.13
CA SER A 23 4.02 -13.84 -1.64
C SER A 23 5.05 -13.86 -0.50
N ALA A 24 4.86 -13.03 0.53
CA ALA A 24 5.68 -13.07 1.74
C ALA A 24 5.53 -14.40 2.49
N VAL A 25 4.32 -14.93 2.66
CA VAL A 25 4.10 -16.25 3.28
C VAL A 25 4.81 -17.35 2.51
N GLY A 26 4.76 -17.35 1.17
CA GLY A 26 5.51 -18.33 0.38
C GLY A 26 7.03 -18.20 0.56
N LEU A 27 7.54 -16.96 0.64
CA LEU A 27 8.96 -16.71 0.86
C LEU A 27 9.46 -17.22 2.22
N PHE A 28 8.65 -17.07 3.28
CA PHE A 28 9.05 -17.40 4.65
C PHE A 28 8.62 -18.80 5.12
N GLY A 29 7.50 -19.31 4.62
CA GLY A 29 6.84 -20.52 5.12
C GLY A 29 7.39 -21.80 4.51
N GLU A 30 7.62 -21.83 3.19
CA GLU A 30 8.09 -23.02 2.49
C GLU A 30 9.13 -22.68 1.40
N PRO A 31 10.35 -22.29 1.81
CA PRO A 31 11.42 -22.03 0.84
C PRO A 31 11.77 -23.27 0.00
N ALA A 32 11.58 -24.48 0.55
CA ALA A 32 11.79 -25.74 -0.16
C ALA A 32 10.77 -25.95 -1.30
N PHE A 33 9.50 -25.58 -1.10
CA PHE A 33 8.48 -25.67 -2.14
C PHE A 33 8.80 -24.77 -3.34
N LEU A 34 9.33 -23.56 -3.07
CA LEU A 34 9.79 -22.65 -4.12
C LEU A 34 11.08 -23.12 -4.80
N ALA A 35 11.94 -23.86 -4.09
CA ALA A 35 13.16 -24.42 -4.64
C ALA A 35 12.89 -25.62 -5.58
N ASP A 36 11.88 -26.43 -5.26
CA ASP A 36 11.46 -27.59 -6.06
C ASP A 36 10.42 -27.22 -7.15
N ALA A 37 9.94 -25.98 -7.15
CA ALA A 37 8.97 -25.52 -8.12
C ALA A 37 9.58 -25.42 -9.54
N PRO A 38 8.76 -25.60 -10.60
CA PRO A 38 9.18 -25.32 -11.96
C PRO A 38 9.78 -23.92 -12.07
N SER A 39 10.89 -23.76 -12.80
CA SER A 39 11.65 -22.50 -12.88
C SER A 39 10.80 -21.28 -13.23
N VAL A 40 9.76 -21.46 -14.06
CA VAL A 40 8.80 -20.40 -14.41
C VAL A 40 7.94 -19.98 -13.22
N PHE A 41 7.49 -20.93 -12.39
CA PHE A 41 6.71 -20.64 -11.20
C PHE A 41 7.55 -19.93 -10.14
N ALA A 42 8.79 -20.39 -9.90
CA ALA A 42 9.72 -19.73 -9.00
C ALA A 42 10.03 -18.29 -9.46
N ALA A 43 10.25 -18.08 -10.76
CA ALA A 43 10.48 -16.75 -11.33
C ALA A 43 9.25 -15.83 -11.20
N LEU A 44 8.04 -16.35 -11.46
CA LEU A 44 6.79 -15.60 -11.27
C LEU A 44 6.57 -15.24 -9.80
N TRP A 45 6.83 -16.17 -8.89
CA TRP A 45 6.68 -15.93 -7.45
C TRP A 45 7.66 -14.89 -6.93
N PHE A 46 8.92 -14.98 -7.36
CA PHE A 46 9.95 -13.99 -7.04
C PHE A 46 9.60 -12.62 -7.64
N GLY A 47 9.14 -12.59 -8.89
CA GLY A 47 8.62 -11.40 -9.54
C GLY A 47 7.45 -10.79 -8.78
N ALA A 48 6.48 -11.60 -8.34
CA ALA A 48 5.36 -11.12 -7.54
C ALA A 48 5.80 -10.58 -6.17
N GLY A 49 6.74 -11.25 -5.51
CA GLY A 49 7.33 -10.83 -4.23
C GLY A 49 8.09 -9.50 -4.32
N LEU A 50 8.66 -9.17 -5.48
CA LEU A 50 9.39 -7.92 -5.70
C LEU A 50 8.51 -6.80 -6.29
N VAL A 51 7.69 -7.12 -7.29
CA VAL A 51 6.91 -6.15 -8.06
C VAL A 51 5.62 -5.76 -7.34
N ALA A 52 4.93 -6.70 -6.68
CA ALA A 52 3.66 -6.37 -6.03
C ALA A 52 3.82 -5.33 -4.90
N PRO A 53 4.84 -5.40 -4.01
CA PRO A 53 5.07 -4.37 -3.00
C PRO A 53 5.37 -3.00 -3.61
N VAL A 54 6.14 -2.96 -4.71
CA VAL A 54 6.45 -1.71 -5.44
C VAL A 54 5.18 -1.05 -5.95
N LEU A 55 4.33 -1.82 -6.64
CA LEU A 55 3.09 -1.31 -7.21
C LEU A 55 2.13 -0.83 -6.12
N LEU A 56 1.99 -1.62 -5.04
CA LEU A 56 1.14 -1.25 -3.90
C LEU A 56 1.63 0.05 -3.26
N ALA A 57 2.91 0.13 -2.94
CA ALA A 57 3.53 1.31 -2.37
C ALA A 57 3.35 2.54 -3.27
N THR A 58 3.54 2.39 -4.58
CA THR A 58 3.36 3.46 -5.56
C THR A 58 1.93 4.00 -5.53
N VAL A 59 0.92 3.12 -5.55
CA VAL A 59 -0.50 3.53 -5.47
C VAL A 59 -0.78 4.29 -4.17
N VAL A 60 -0.28 3.80 -3.04
CA VAL A 60 -0.48 4.46 -1.74
C VAL A 60 0.22 5.83 -1.68
N VAL A 61 1.46 5.94 -2.17
CA VAL A 61 2.19 7.22 -2.26
C VAL A 61 1.43 8.22 -3.13
N LEU A 62 0.96 7.79 -4.31
CA LEU A 62 0.19 8.66 -5.20
C LEU A 62 -1.10 9.18 -4.53
N ARG A 63 -1.77 8.35 -3.74
CA ARG A 63 -2.95 8.77 -2.96
C ARG A 63 -2.59 9.76 -1.84
N ALA A 64 -1.49 9.52 -1.13
CA ALA A 64 -1.01 10.45 -0.11
C ALA A 64 -0.65 11.81 -0.74
N LEU A 65 0.05 11.81 -1.88
CA LEU A 65 0.35 13.01 -2.65
C LEU A 65 -0.92 13.71 -3.13
N ALA A 66 -1.90 12.98 -3.66
CA ALA A 66 -3.18 13.57 -4.06
C ALA A 66 -3.91 14.23 -2.88
N HIS A 67 -3.83 13.65 -1.68
CA HIS A 67 -4.38 14.25 -0.47
C HIS A 67 -3.63 15.53 -0.06
N VAL A 68 -2.30 15.53 -0.10
CA VAL A 68 -1.48 16.74 0.15
C VAL A 68 -1.80 17.84 -0.86
N VAL A 69 -1.91 17.51 -2.15
CA VAL A 69 -2.30 18.47 -3.20
C VAL A 69 -3.68 19.07 -2.90
N ARG A 70 -4.67 18.27 -2.49
CA ARG A 70 -6.00 18.77 -2.09
C ARG A 70 -5.95 19.66 -0.84
N LEU A 71 -5.01 19.41 0.07
CA LEU A 71 -4.83 20.21 1.28
C LEU A 71 -4.22 21.58 0.98
N VAL A 72 -3.27 21.64 0.03
CA VAL A 72 -2.54 22.86 -0.35
C VAL A 72 -3.27 23.67 -1.42
N ALA A 73 -4.07 23.03 -2.28
CA ALA A 73 -4.81 23.68 -3.37
C ALA A 73 -5.59 24.96 -2.98
N PRO A 74 -6.29 25.03 -1.83
CA PRO A 74 -6.95 26.26 -1.36
C PRO A 74 -5.99 27.44 -1.16
N VAL A 75 -4.75 27.18 -0.73
CA VAL A 75 -3.71 28.22 -0.53
C VAL A 75 -3.32 28.88 -1.85
N VAL A 76 -3.48 28.16 -2.96
CA VAL A 76 -3.18 28.64 -4.33
C VAL A 76 -4.48 28.99 -5.08
N GLY A 77 -5.59 29.26 -4.36
CA GLY A 77 -6.86 29.70 -4.93
C GLY A 77 -7.69 28.61 -5.63
N HIS A 78 -7.37 27.33 -5.42
CA HIS A 78 -8.09 26.19 -6.00
C HIS A 78 -9.04 25.54 -4.98
N ASP A 79 -10.00 26.30 -4.46
CA ASP A 79 -10.91 25.84 -3.41
C ASP A 79 -11.81 24.67 -3.85
N GLN A 80 -12.06 24.54 -5.15
CA GLN A 80 -12.90 23.47 -5.73
C GLN A 80 -12.30 22.06 -5.57
N LEU A 81 -11.00 21.94 -5.26
CA LEU A 81 -10.32 20.65 -5.10
C LEU A 81 -10.48 20.05 -3.69
N ARG A 82 -10.92 20.85 -2.71
CA ARG A 82 -11.00 20.45 -1.30
C ARG A 82 -12.22 19.56 -1.05
N ARG A 83 -12.05 18.47 -0.28
CA ARG A 83 -13.18 17.60 0.11
C ARG A 83 -13.58 17.78 1.57
N PRO A 84 -14.86 17.52 1.90
CA PRO A 84 -15.30 17.40 3.28
C PRO A 84 -14.42 16.39 4.04
N GLY A 85 -13.90 16.81 5.20
CA GLY A 85 -13.05 15.98 6.06
C GLY A 85 -11.57 15.91 5.68
N ASP A 86 -11.09 16.57 4.61
CA ASP A 86 -9.65 16.58 4.26
C ASP A 86 -8.78 17.23 5.34
N VAL A 87 -9.31 18.22 6.06
CA VAL A 87 -8.61 18.91 7.16
C VAL A 87 -8.72 18.22 8.52
N SER A 88 -9.35 17.04 8.60
CA SER A 88 -9.40 16.30 9.86
C SER A 88 -7.98 15.91 10.29
N PRO A 89 -7.53 16.25 11.52
CA PRO A 89 -6.19 15.91 12.00
C PRO A 89 -5.90 14.41 11.92
N LEU A 90 -6.90 13.58 12.22
CA LEU A 90 -6.82 12.12 12.10
C LEU A 90 -6.56 11.69 10.65
N ARG A 91 -7.23 12.32 9.68
CA ARG A 91 -7.09 11.97 8.26
C ARG A 91 -5.73 12.38 7.72
N ILE A 92 -5.24 13.55 8.12
CA ILE A 92 -3.88 14.02 7.80
C ILE A 92 -2.85 13.05 8.38
N LEU A 93 -2.98 12.67 9.65
CA LEU A 93 -2.07 11.73 10.32
C LEU A 93 -2.06 10.36 9.63
N VAL A 94 -3.23 9.81 9.32
CA VAL A 94 -3.36 8.54 8.59
C VAL A 94 -2.74 8.64 7.21
N SER A 95 -3.00 9.71 6.46
CA SER A 95 -2.41 9.91 5.12
C SER A 95 -0.89 10.01 5.18
N LEU A 96 -0.35 10.71 6.19
CA LEU A 96 1.08 10.86 6.39
C LEU A 96 1.74 9.52 6.77
N ALA A 97 1.13 8.78 7.71
CA ALA A 97 1.64 7.48 8.14
C ALA A 97 1.65 6.46 6.99
N PHE A 98 0.55 6.36 6.23
CA PHE A 98 0.48 5.49 5.06
C PHE A 98 1.47 5.94 3.97
N GLY A 99 1.58 7.25 3.71
CA GLY A 99 2.51 7.79 2.72
C GLY A 99 3.96 7.52 3.09
N ALA A 100 4.35 7.74 4.35
CA ALA A 100 5.70 7.49 4.83
C ALA A 100 6.06 6.00 4.81
N LEU A 101 5.15 5.13 5.28
CA LEU A 101 5.34 3.68 5.22
C LEU A 101 5.46 3.19 3.78
N ALA A 102 4.62 3.69 2.88
CA ALA A 102 4.69 3.34 1.46
C ALA A 102 5.97 3.85 0.80
N ALA A 103 6.42 5.07 1.08
CA ALA A 103 7.69 5.59 0.59
C ALA A 103 8.88 4.75 1.10
N TYR A 104 8.83 4.29 2.35
CA TYR A 104 9.84 3.40 2.92
C TYR A 104 9.87 2.04 2.20
N VAL A 105 8.70 1.41 1.99
CA VAL A 105 8.60 0.16 1.21
C VAL A 105 9.10 0.35 -0.22
N LEU A 106 8.78 1.49 -0.84
CA LEU A 106 9.20 1.80 -2.20
C LEU A 106 10.71 1.98 -2.31
N TRP A 107 11.32 2.68 -1.35
CA TRP A 107 12.77 2.88 -1.28
C TRP A 107 13.52 1.55 -1.22
N TRP A 108 13.12 0.66 -0.31
CA TRP A 108 13.76 -0.65 -0.17
C TRP A 108 13.52 -1.56 -1.37
N SER A 109 12.29 -1.58 -1.90
CA SER A 109 11.98 -2.39 -3.08
C SER A 109 12.75 -1.92 -4.32
N LEU A 110 12.83 -0.61 -4.57
CA LEU A 110 13.62 -0.05 -5.68
C LEU A 110 15.11 -0.30 -5.50
N GLY A 111 15.64 -0.11 -4.28
CA GLY A 111 17.04 -0.44 -3.98
C GLY A 111 17.34 -1.93 -4.22
N THR A 112 16.38 -2.79 -3.95
CA THR A 112 16.48 -4.23 -4.21
C THR A 112 16.48 -4.55 -5.70
N VAL A 113 15.55 -3.98 -6.47
CA VAL A 113 15.53 -4.10 -7.94
C VAL A 113 16.85 -3.60 -8.52
N TYR A 114 17.31 -2.43 -8.08
CA TYR A 114 18.57 -1.86 -8.51
C TYR A 114 19.75 -2.79 -8.21
N ALA A 115 19.84 -3.30 -6.98
CA ALA A 115 20.92 -4.19 -6.57
C ALA A 115 20.93 -5.53 -7.33
N VAL A 116 19.75 -6.10 -7.60
CA VAL A 116 19.63 -7.40 -8.27
C VAL A 116 19.92 -7.31 -9.77
N TYR A 117 19.49 -6.23 -10.43
CA TYR A 117 19.53 -6.14 -11.89
C TYR A 117 20.63 -5.23 -12.44
N PHE A 118 21.11 -4.26 -11.66
CA PHE A 118 22.02 -3.22 -12.14
C PHE A 118 23.35 -3.19 -11.39
N ALA A 119 23.36 -3.57 -10.12
CA ALA A 119 24.61 -3.70 -9.37
C ALA A 119 25.17 -5.12 -9.55
N SER A 120 26.47 -5.26 -9.84
CA SER A 120 27.18 -6.54 -9.73
C SER A 120 27.40 -6.98 -8.27
N VAL A 121 26.63 -6.40 -7.34
CA VAL A 121 26.69 -6.67 -5.91
C VAL A 121 25.71 -7.80 -5.64
N GLY A 122 26.19 -9.03 -5.75
CA GLY A 122 25.43 -10.20 -5.32
C GLY A 122 25.07 -10.07 -3.84
N GLY A 123 23.77 -10.12 -3.52
CA GLY A 123 23.35 -10.45 -2.15
C GLY A 123 22.58 -9.40 -1.35
N VAL A 124 21.76 -8.53 -1.95
CA VAL A 124 20.82 -7.72 -1.13
C VAL A 124 19.54 -8.51 -0.84
N LEU A 125 19.68 -9.65 -0.16
CA LEU A 125 18.56 -10.40 0.42
C LEU A 125 17.80 -9.55 1.46
N MET A 126 18.50 -8.65 2.16
CA MET A 126 17.87 -7.76 3.15
C MET A 126 16.81 -6.84 2.56
N GLY A 127 17.03 -6.35 1.34
CA GLY A 127 16.05 -5.49 0.69
C GLY A 127 14.75 -6.24 0.36
N HIS A 128 14.84 -7.48 -0.12
CA HIS A 128 13.69 -8.36 -0.32
C HIS A 128 12.94 -8.63 0.99
N LEU A 129 13.66 -8.91 2.07
CA LEU A 129 13.07 -9.19 3.38
C LEU A 129 12.34 -7.96 3.95
N VAL A 130 12.98 -6.80 3.90
CA VAL A 130 12.39 -5.53 4.36
C VAL A 130 11.16 -5.17 3.52
N ALA A 131 11.25 -5.30 2.19
CA ALA A 131 10.13 -5.08 1.30
C ALA A 131 8.96 -6.03 1.58
N ALA A 132 9.23 -7.32 1.82
CA ALA A 132 8.20 -8.31 2.14
C ALA A 132 7.50 -8.01 3.47
N VAL A 133 8.26 -7.72 4.53
CA VAL A 133 7.70 -7.47 5.88
C VAL A 133 6.91 -6.16 5.90
N PHE A 134 7.53 -5.04 5.53
CA PHE A 134 6.86 -3.74 5.59
C PHE A 134 5.80 -3.59 4.50
N GLY A 135 5.99 -4.23 3.35
CA GLY A 135 4.97 -4.34 2.31
C GLY A 135 3.73 -5.11 2.80
N SER A 136 3.92 -6.20 3.55
CA SER A 136 2.82 -6.94 4.17
C SER A 136 2.08 -6.12 5.22
N VAL A 137 2.80 -5.37 6.07
CA VAL A 137 2.18 -4.45 7.03
C VAL A 137 1.35 -3.39 6.30
N LEU A 138 1.92 -2.76 5.26
CA LEU A 138 1.21 -1.78 4.44
C LEU A 138 -0.06 -2.40 3.81
N ALA A 139 0.06 -3.60 3.26
CA ALA A 139 -1.05 -4.34 2.66
C ALA A 139 -2.18 -4.61 3.65
N LEU A 140 -1.85 -5.10 4.85
CA LEU A 140 -2.84 -5.33 5.92
C LEU A 140 -3.53 -4.03 6.34
N LEU A 141 -2.79 -2.93 6.45
CA LEU A 141 -3.36 -1.62 6.76
C LEU A 141 -4.29 -1.13 5.65
N VAL A 142 -3.96 -1.36 4.37
CA VAL A 142 -4.82 -1.06 3.23
C VAL A 142 -6.10 -1.90 3.28
N LEU A 143 -6.00 -3.21 3.53
CA LEU A 143 -7.16 -4.09 3.66
C LEU A 143 -8.05 -3.67 4.83
N LEU A 144 -7.46 -3.33 5.97
CA LEU A 144 -8.18 -2.83 7.14
C LEU A 144 -8.92 -1.53 6.81
N ARG A 145 -8.27 -0.59 6.11
CA ARG A 145 -8.92 0.66 5.65
C ARG A 145 -10.11 0.36 4.73
N VAL A 146 -9.96 -0.58 3.80
CA VAL A 146 -11.04 -0.98 2.89
C VAL A 146 -12.19 -1.65 3.63
N ALA A 147 -11.88 -2.55 4.56
CA ALA A 147 -12.86 -3.22 5.41
C ALA A 147 -13.65 -2.21 6.26
N LEU A 148 -12.95 -1.32 6.96
CA LEU A 148 -13.57 -0.27 7.77
C LEU A 148 -14.46 0.65 6.93
N GLY A 149 -14.01 1.04 5.73
CA GLY A 149 -14.83 1.85 4.82
C GLY A 149 -16.08 1.14 4.29
N ARG A 150 -16.06 -0.20 4.21
CA ARG A 150 -17.25 -1.01 3.85
C ARG A 150 -18.18 -1.24 5.04
N LEU A 151 -17.63 -1.54 6.21
CA LEU A 151 -18.38 -1.81 7.44
C LEU A 151 -19.02 -0.53 8.03
N PHE A 152 -18.36 0.62 7.83
CA PHE A 152 -18.77 1.90 8.36
C PHE A 152 -18.74 2.98 7.28
N PRO A 153 -19.73 3.00 6.35
CA PRO A 153 -19.78 3.99 5.28
C PRO A 153 -19.88 5.44 5.80
N ASP A 154 -20.51 5.65 6.96
CA ASP A 154 -20.59 6.94 7.65
C ASP A 154 -19.39 7.20 8.60
N GLY A 155 -18.45 6.25 8.69
CA GLY A 155 -17.33 6.23 9.62
C GLY A 155 -17.64 5.55 10.96
N PRO A 156 -16.66 4.85 11.58
CA PRO A 156 -16.88 4.11 12.83
C PRO A 156 -17.31 5.02 13.99
N ALA A 157 -16.89 6.28 13.97
CA ALA A 157 -17.28 7.30 14.95
C ALA A 157 -18.76 7.75 14.82
N ALA A 158 -19.38 7.62 13.64
CA ALA A 158 -20.79 7.98 13.47
C ALA A 158 -21.73 7.00 14.17
N ARG A 159 -21.34 5.71 14.28
CA ARG A 159 -22.09 4.72 15.08
C ARG A 159 -21.99 4.96 16.58
N LEU A 160 -20.83 5.41 17.07
CA LEU A 160 -20.66 5.78 18.49
C LEU A 160 -21.42 7.05 18.87
N ARG A 161 -21.77 7.90 17.89
CA ARG A 161 -22.59 9.10 18.09
C ARG A 161 -24.09 8.88 17.96
N ARG A 162 -24.56 7.70 17.52
CA ARG A 162 -26.00 7.39 17.57
C ARG A 162 -26.34 7.03 19.01
N PRO A 163 -27.17 7.82 19.71
CA PRO A 163 -27.73 7.37 20.98
C PRO A 163 -28.51 6.09 20.66
N THR A 164 -28.27 5.04 21.44
CA THR A 164 -29.23 3.94 21.59
C THR A 164 -30.51 4.56 22.13
N LEU A 165 -31.43 4.96 21.23
CA LEU A 165 -32.82 5.10 21.58
C LEU A 165 -33.41 3.69 21.54
N GLU A 166 -33.99 3.36 22.68
CA GLU A 166 -34.61 2.10 23.08
C GLU A 166 -35.54 1.49 22.02
#